data_AF-A0A0G1X436-F1
#
_entry.id   AF-A0A0G1X436-F1
#
_cell.length_a   1.000
_cell.length_b   1.000
_cell.length_c   1.000
_cell.angle_alpha   90.00
_cell.angle_beta   90.00
_cell.angle_gamma   90.00
#
_symmetry.space_group_name_H-M   'P 1'
#
loop_
_entity.id
_entity.type
_entity.pdbx_description
1 polymer ?
#
loop_
_entity_poly.entity_id
_entity_poly.type
_entity_poly.pdbx_seq_one_letter_code
_entity_poly.pdbx_strand_id
1 'polypeptide(L)'
;MKEKNIFIIILVVALIGIGVVGYRTYVMDTVTEVAQNRDAGVLPPPPAPADTSAPVVVAPSAIITYGDNGFSPKPITVTAGTNIVFMNESGADMWPASAPHPTHTDGSIIVTE
;
A
#
# COMPACT_ATOMS: atom_id res chain seq x y z
N MET A 1 43.25 -7.06 42.99
CA MET A 1 42.72 -6.68 41.65
C MET A 1 41.60 -7.60 41.12
N LYS A 2 41.40 -8.82 41.66
CA LYS A 2 40.40 -9.77 41.14
C LYS A 2 38.96 -9.50 41.63
N GLU A 3 38.79 -9.14 42.90
CA GLU A 3 37.46 -9.09 43.55
C GLU A 3 36.62 -7.89 43.09
N LYS A 4 37.20 -6.68 43.03
CA LYS A 4 36.50 -5.49 42.52
C LYS A 4 36.11 -5.62 41.04
N ASN A 5 36.90 -6.36 40.26
CA ASN A 5 36.66 -6.55 38.84
C ASN A 5 35.53 -7.58 38.61
N ILE A 6 35.40 -8.59 39.48
CA ILE A 6 34.27 -9.52 39.46
C ILE A 6 32.94 -8.78 39.66
N PHE A 7 32.86 -7.85 40.62
CA PHE A 7 31.64 -7.07 40.85
C PHE A 7 31.29 -6.19 39.66
N ILE A 8 32.29 -5.55 39.05
CA ILE A 8 32.08 -4.72 37.85
C ILE A 8 31.58 -5.57 36.67
N ILE A 9 32.14 -6.76 36.46
CA ILE A 9 31.72 -7.65 35.38
C ILE A 9 30.27 -8.11 35.58
N ILE A 10 29.89 -8.49 36.80
CA ILE A 10 28.50 -8.90 37.12
C ILE A 10 27.53 -7.74 36.85
N LEU A 11 27.90 -6.51 37.24
CA LEU A 11 27.07 -5.33 37.04
C LEU A 11 26.89 -5.03 35.54
N VAL A 12 27.96 -5.12 34.74
CA VAL A 12 27.89 -4.93 33.28
C VAL A 12 27.01 -6.00 32.62
N VAL A 13 27.15 -7.27 33.01
CA VAL A 13 26.33 -8.36 32.47
C VAL A 13 24.85 -8.17 32.85
N ALA A 14 24.56 -7.71 34.08
CA ALA A 14 23.20 -7.39 34.49
C ALA A 14 22.59 -6.24 33.67
N LEU A 15 23.37 -5.17 33.41
CA LEU A 15 22.92 -4.06 32.56
C LEU A 15 22.66 -4.49 31.12
N ILE A 16 23.52 -5.35 30.54
CA ILE A 16 23.31 -5.90 29.20
C ILE A 16 22.05 -6.77 29.17
N GLY A 17 21.85 -7.63 30.17
CA GLY A 17 20.65 -8.46 30.30
C GLY A 17 19.37 -7.63 30.38
N ILE A 18 19.35 -6.59 31.22
CA ILE A 18 18.22 -5.65 31.35
C ILE A 18 17.97 -4.92 30.03
N GLY A 19 19.03 -4.47 29.35
CA GLY A 19 18.93 -3.80 28.05
C GLY A 19 18.36 -4.71 26.95
N VAL A 20 18.79 -5.97 26.89
CA VAL A 20 18.26 -6.95 25.93
C VAL A 20 16.79 -7.25 26.19
N VAL A 21 16.40 -7.47 27.46
CA VAL A 21 15.01 -7.73 27.84
C VAL A 21 14.13 -6.52 27.50
N GLY A 22 14.54 -5.31 27.88
CA GLY A 22 13.81 -4.08 27.59
C GLY A 22 13.66 -3.80 26.09
N TYR A 23 14.71 -4.03 25.30
CA TYR A 23 14.65 -3.90 23.85
C TYR A 23 13.70 -4.93 23.21
N ARG A 24 13.74 -6.18 23.67
CA ARG A 24 12.83 -7.24 23.19
C ARG A 24 11.37 -6.92 23.52
N THR A 25 11.07 -6.43 24.72
CA THR A 25 9.69 -6.04 25.09
C THR A 25 9.20 -4.86 24.28
N TYR A 26 10.03 -3.83 24.08
CA TYR A 26 9.69 -2.63 23.30
C TYR A 26 9.35 -2.97 21.84
N VAL A 27 10.16 -3.81 21.18
CA VAL A 27 9.93 -4.17 19.77
C VAL A 27 8.70 -5.08 19.57
N MET A 28 8.33 -5.91 20.56
CA MET A 28 7.11 -6.75 20.45
C MET A 28 5.81 -5.95 20.61
N ASP A 29 5.82 -4.89 21.42
CA ASP A 29 4.66 -4.01 21.61
C ASP A 29 4.32 -3.26 20.31
N THR A 30 5.35 -2.75 19.62
CA THR A 30 5.20 -2.04 18.34
C THR A 30 4.70 -2.93 17.19
N VAL A 31 4.98 -4.24 17.20
CA VAL A 31 4.52 -5.16 16.15
C VAL A 31 3.05 -5.56 16.34
N THR A 32 2.55 -5.54 17.58
CA THR A 32 1.15 -5.92 17.88
C THR A 32 0.18 -4.80 17.52
N GLU A 33 0.57 -3.53 17.72
CA GLU A 33 -0.26 -2.36 17.40
C GLU A 33 -0.48 -2.16 15.88
N VAL A 34 0.52 -2.48 15.06
CA VAL A 34 0.40 -2.39 13.57
C VAL A 34 -0.46 -3.53 13.01
N ALA A 35 -0.50 -4.70 13.67
CA ALA A 35 -1.31 -5.83 13.23
C ALA A 35 -2.80 -5.67 13.55
N GLN A 36 -3.15 -5.05 14.69
CA GLN A 36 -4.56 -4.86 15.09
C GLN A 36 -5.27 -3.74 14.33
N ASN A 37 -4.53 -2.74 13.83
CA ASN A 37 -5.11 -1.62 13.07
C ASN A 37 -5.45 -1.96 11.60
N ARG A 38 -5.21 -3.18 11.14
CA ARG A 38 -5.61 -3.63 9.78
C ARG A 38 -6.96 -4.36 9.73
N ASP A 39 -7.68 -4.47 10.86
CA ASP A 39 -8.93 -5.23 10.94
C ASP A 39 -10.19 -4.36 11.11
N ALA A 40 -10.07 -3.03 11.08
CA ALA A 40 -11.22 -2.13 11.13
C ALA A 40 -11.52 -1.54 9.74
N GLY A 41 -11.94 -2.40 8.80
CA GLY A 41 -12.27 -1.96 7.44
C GLY A 41 -12.85 -3.02 6.52
N VAL A 42 -13.54 -4.04 7.04
CA VAL A 42 -14.37 -4.90 6.20
C VAL A 42 -15.60 -4.07 5.80
N LEU A 43 -15.51 -3.41 4.64
CA LEU A 43 -16.70 -2.89 3.98
C LEU A 43 -17.66 -4.07 3.78
N PRO A 44 -18.97 -3.89 4.00
CA PRO A 44 -19.93 -4.91 3.61
C PRO A 44 -19.70 -5.27 2.15
N PRO A 45 -19.85 -6.56 1.75
CA PRO A 45 -19.78 -6.92 0.36
C PRO A 45 -20.75 -6.01 -0.42
N PRO A 46 -20.35 -5.50 -1.60
CA PRO A 46 -21.26 -4.76 -2.45
C PRO A 46 -22.58 -5.54 -2.55
N PRO A 47 -23.75 -4.88 -2.51
CA PRO A 47 -25.02 -5.57 -2.73
C PRO A 47 -24.89 -6.41 -4.01
N ALA A 48 -25.30 -7.67 -3.92
CA ALA A 48 -25.30 -8.58 -5.06
C ALA A 48 -25.93 -7.84 -6.26
N PRO A 49 -25.36 -7.93 -7.48
CA PRO A 49 -25.94 -7.31 -8.65
C PRO A 49 -27.42 -7.70 -8.70
N ALA A 50 -28.31 -6.72 -8.58
CA ALA A 50 -29.71 -6.97 -8.85
C ALA A 50 -29.78 -7.51 -10.28
N ASP A 51 -30.41 -8.68 -10.46
CA ASP A 51 -30.67 -9.31 -11.76
C ASP A 51 -31.43 -8.34 -12.66
N THR A 52 -30.68 -7.46 -13.31
CA THR A 52 -31.15 -6.56 -14.34
C THR A 52 -30.69 -7.19 -15.63
N SER A 53 -31.51 -8.07 -16.16
CA SER A 53 -31.43 -8.64 -17.50
C SER A 53 -31.73 -7.58 -18.58
N ALA A 54 -31.09 -6.41 -18.46
CA ALA A 54 -30.88 -5.53 -19.58
C ALA A 54 -29.77 -6.14 -20.45
N PRO A 55 -29.88 -6.11 -21.78
CA PRO A 55 -28.77 -6.48 -22.63
C PRO A 55 -27.63 -5.52 -22.31
N VAL A 56 -26.55 -6.04 -21.73
CA VAL A 56 -25.28 -5.31 -21.67
C VAL A 56 -24.89 -5.11 -23.13
N VAL A 57 -25.15 -3.92 -23.65
CA VAL A 57 -24.49 -3.46 -24.87
C VAL A 57 -23.03 -3.44 -24.50
N VAL A 58 -22.31 -4.49 -24.88
CA VAL A 58 -20.86 -4.59 -24.69
C VAL A 58 -20.28 -3.52 -25.58
N ALA A 59 -20.12 -2.32 -25.01
CA ALA A 59 -19.38 -1.26 -25.64
C ALA A 59 -18.01 -1.82 -26.06
N PRO A 60 -17.48 -1.39 -27.22
CA PRO A 60 -16.19 -1.86 -27.68
C PRO A 60 -15.17 -1.67 -26.56
N SER A 61 -14.58 -2.79 -26.12
CA SER A 61 -13.62 -2.83 -25.03
C SER A 61 -12.26 -3.17 -25.59
N ALA A 62 -11.26 -2.34 -25.30
CA ALA A 62 -9.86 -2.66 -25.55
C ALA A 62 -9.25 -3.22 -24.27
N ILE A 63 -8.59 -4.37 -24.37
CA ILE A 63 -7.92 -5.01 -23.24
C ILE A 63 -6.44 -4.64 -23.28
N ILE A 64 -5.94 -4.13 -22.15
CA ILE A 64 -4.53 -3.89 -21.89
C ILE A 64 -4.07 -4.83 -20.79
N THR A 65 -3.09 -5.67 -21.10
CA THR A 65 -2.50 -6.63 -20.16
C THR A 65 -1.24 -6.05 -19.53
N TYR A 66 -1.10 -6.15 -18.21
CA TYR A 66 0.13 -5.89 -17.48
C TYR A 66 0.75 -7.22 -17.05
N GLY A 67 1.98 -7.47 -17.50
CA GLY A 67 2.76 -8.65 -17.11
C GLY A 67 4.25 -8.31 -16.94
N ASP A 68 5.12 -9.32 -17.02
CA ASP A 68 6.57 -9.17 -16.74
C ASP A 68 7.27 -8.10 -17.59
N ASN A 69 6.75 -7.81 -18.78
CA ASN A 69 7.30 -6.83 -19.73
C ASN A 69 6.59 -5.46 -19.71
N GLY A 70 5.74 -5.23 -18.69
CA GLY A 70 4.87 -4.07 -18.54
C GLY A 70 3.56 -4.19 -19.31
N PHE A 71 2.98 -3.05 -19.71
CA PHE A 71 1.72 -3.02 -20.46
C PHE A 71 1.88 -3.55 -21.90
N SER A 72 0.88 -4.28 -22.38
CA SER A 72 0.76 -4.77 -23.75
C SER A 72 -0.70 -4.75 -24.21
N PRO A 73 -1.00 -4.34 -25.46
CA PRO A 73 -0.08 -3.75 -26.44
C PRO A 73 0.45 -2.36 -26.01
N LYS A 74 1.62 -1.99 -26.53
CA LYS A 74 2.18 -0.64 -26.40
C LYS A 74 1.99 0.11 -27.72
N PRO A 75 1.76 1.43 -27.66
CA PRO A 75 0.49 2.10 -27.34
C PRO A 75 -0.69 1.73 -28.27
N ILE A 76 -1.92 2.06 -27.85
CA ILE A 76 -3.13 1.92 -28.67
C ILE A 76 -3.77 3.27 -28.97
N THR A 77 -4.51 3.36 -30.08
CA THR A 77 -5.38 4.50 -30.41
C THR A 77 -6.82 4.04 -30.28
N VAL A 78 -7.63 4.80 -29.54
CA VAL A 78 -9.04 4.52 -29.30
C VAL A 78 -9.88 5.76 -29.58
N THR A 79 -11.15 5.57 -29.93
CA THR A 79 -12.10 6.68 -30.07
C THR A 79 -12.67 7.07 -28.71
N ALA A 80 -13.12 8.32 -28.57
CA ALA A 80 -13.81 8.77 -27.37
C ALA A 80 -15.03 7.89 -27.06
N GLY A 81 -15.22 7.54 -25.79
CA GLY A 81 -16.27 6.62 -25.35
C GLY A 81 -15.89 5.13 -25.41
N THR A 82 -14.68 4.78 -25.86
CA THR A 82 -14.18 3.40 -25.77
C THR A 82 -13.91 3.02 -24.31
N ASN A 83 -14.38 1.85 -23.90
CA ASN A 83 -14.07 1.31 -22.57
C ASN A 83 -12.71 0.58 -22.60
N ILE A 84 -11.87 0.82 -21.60
CA ILE A 84 -10.56 0.15 -21.48
C ILE A 84 -10.59 -0.77 -20.27
N VAL A 85 -10.19 -2.03 -20.49
CA VAL A 85 -10.03 -3.03 -19.43
C VAL A 85 -8.53 -3.22 -19.19
N PHE A 86 -8.08 -2.97 -17.95
CA PHE A 86 -6.73 -3.29 -17.52
C PHE A 86 -6.73 -4.65 -16.82
N MET A 87 -6.02 -5.61 -17.38
CA MET A 87 -5.82 -6.94 -16.81
C MET A 87 -4.44 -7.01 -16.16
N ASN A 88 -4.39 -7.30 -14.86
CA ASN A 88 -3.14 -7.56 -14.16
C ASN A 88 -2.87 -9.07 -14.18
N GLU A 89 -1.84 -9.50 -14.91
CA GLU A 89 -1.36 -10.88 -14.96
C GLU A 89 -0.09 -11.08 -14.12
N SER A 90 0.34 -10.05 -13.38
CA SER A 90 1.44 -10.17 -12.44
C SER A 90 0.99 -10.80 -11.12
N GLY A 91 1.95 -11.31 -10.34
CA GLY A 91 1.70 -11.87 -9.01
C GLY A 91 1.57 -10.83 -7.88
N ALA A 92 1.56 -9.53 -8.21
CA ALA A 92 1.53 -8.45 -7.23
C ALA A 92 0.39 -7.47 -7.55
N ASP A 93 -0.10 -6.77 -6.52
CA ASP A 93 -1.09 -5.71 -6.70
C ASP A 93 -0.51 -4.58 -7.57
N MET A 94 -1.31 -4.12 -8.54
CA MET A 94 -0.92 -3.11 -9.52
C MET A 94 -2.12 -2.27 -9.95
N TRP A 95 -1.90 -0.99 -10.19
CA TRP A 95 -2.88 -0.07 -10.77
C TRP A 95 -2.27 0.78 -11.90
N PRO A 96 -3.04 1.10 -12.96
CA PRO A 96 -2.60 2.04 -13.97
C PRO A 96 -2.53 3.47 -13.41
N ALA A 97 -1.53 4.24 -13.84
CA ALA A 97 -1.35 5.65 -13.49
C ALA A 97 -1.05 6.47 -14.76
N SER A 98 -1.42 7.76 -14.77
CA SER A 98 -1.14 8.67 -15.87
C SER A 98 0.09 9.54 -15.61
N ALA A 99 0.86 9.80 -16.65
CA ALA A 99 1.97 10.76 -16.63
C ALA A 99 2.02 11.52 -17.98
N PRO A 100 2.43 12.81 -18.00
CA PRO A 100 2.75 13.66 -16.85
C PRO A 100 1.50 14.14 -16.10
N HIS A 101 1.61 14.29 -14.78
CA HIS A 101 0.55 14.80 -13.91
C HIS A 101 0.45 16.33 -14.01
N PRO A 102 -0.74 16.96 -13.92
CA PRO A 102 -0.86 18.40 -13.86
C PRO A 102 -0.12 18.98 -12.65
N THR A 103 0.45 20.19 -12.83
CA THR A 103 1.04 20.96 -11.74
C THR A 103 -0.07 21.64 -10.95
N HIS A 104 -0.18 21.31 -9.66
CA HIS A 104 -1.06 22.04 -8.75
C HIS A 104 -0.41 23.38 -8.41
N THR A 105 -0.80 24.44 -9.10
CA THR A 105 -0.46 25.81 -8.68
C THR A 105 -1.48 26.23 -7.62
N ASP A 106 -1.05 26.27 -6.35
CA ASP A 106 -1.90 26.67 -5.24
C ASP A 106 -2.59 28.01 -5.49
N GLY A 107 -3.91 28.03 -5.29
CA GLY A 107 -4.77 29.18 -5.43
C GLY A 107 -4.57 30.22 -4.33
N SER A 108 -3.44 30.93 -4.35
CA SER A 108 -3.31 32.20 -3.65
C SER A 108 -4.11 33.26 -4.41
N ILE A 109 -5.40 33.38 -4.08
CA ILE A 109 -6.11 34.65 -4.28
C ILE A 109 -5.67 35.53 -3.12
N ILE A 110 -4.74 36.44 -3.38
CA ILE A 110 -4.50 37.56 -2.46
C ILE A 110 -5.71 38.49 -2.62
N VAL A 111 -6.62 38.46 -1.65
CA VAL A 111 -7.57 39.56 -1.47
C VAL A 111 -6.79 40.68 -0.79
N THR A 112 -6.30 41.63 -1.58
CA THR A 112 -5.87 42.93 -1.05
C THR A 112 -7.13 43.74 -0.74
N GLU A 113 -7.27 44.14 0.53
CA GLU A 113 -8.22 45.17 1.00
C GLU A 113 -7.92 46.55 0.40
#